data_AF-A0A8S0S6T2-F1
#
_entry.id   AF-A0A8S0S6T2-F1
#
_cell.length_a   1.000
_cell.length_b   1.000
_cell.length_c   1.000
_cell.angle_alpha   90.00
_cell.angle_beta   90.00
_cell.angle_gamma   90.00
#
_symmetry.space_group_name_H-M   'P 1'
#
loop_
_entity.id
_entity.type
_entity.pdbx_description
1 polymer ?
#
loop_
_entity_poly.entity_id
_entity_poly.type
_entity_poly.pdbx_seq_one_letter_code
_entity_poly.pdbx_strand_id
1 'polypeptide(L)'
;MNAVEGAAISTIHVTPKDGFNYASFEDVGYDFKAVDLTLLLERVLVCFQPAKFSIALRRKELDLDLTRNMKGYLSKVNSAEARTRTRKLRRNNCGLD
;
A
#
# COMPACT_ATOMS: atom_id res chain seq x y z
N MET A 1 -13.90 -0.33 9.30
CA MET A 1 -14.25 1.10 9.21
C MET A 1 -13.73 1.60 7.88
N ASN A 2 -14.46 2.47 7.20
CA ASN A 2 -14.10 2.99 5.88
C ASN A 2 -14.05 4.52 5.94
N ALA A 3 -13.12 5.12 5.20
CA ALA A 3 -13.02 6.56 5.04
C ALA A 3 -12.85 6.94 3.56
N VAL A 4 -13.29 8.16 3.22
CA VAL A 4 -13.20 8.75 1.89
C VAL A 4 -12.71 10.18 2.04
N GLU A 5 -11.63 10.53 1.34
CA GLU A 5 -11.07 11.90 1.28
C GLU A 5 -10.79 12.26 -0.19
N GLY A 6 -11.71 13.01 -0.80
CA GLY A 6 -11.65 13.30 -2.23
C GLY A 6 -11.69 12.02 -3.06
N ALA A 7 -10.61 11.74 -3.80
CA ALA A 7 -10.44 10.50 -4.58
C ALA A 7 -9.74 9.37 -3.81
N ALA A 8 -9.24 9.65 -2.60
CA ALA A 8 -8.60 8.66 -1.75
C ALA A 8 -9.63 7.91 -0.90
N ILE A 9 -9.42 6.61 -0.73
CA ILE A 9 -10.23 5.74 0.11
C ILE A 9 -9.33 4.92 1.02
N SER A 10 -9.78 4.68 2.25
CA SER A 10 -9.11 3.76 3.16
C SER A 10 -10.09 2.87 3.89
N THR A 11 -9.61 1.69 4.29
CA THR A 11 -10.35 0.74 5.10
C THR A 11 -9.46 0.13 6.17
N ILE A 12 -10.08 -0.20 7.29
CA ILE A 12 -9.44 -0.90 8.39
C ILE A 12 -10.32 -2.00 8.93
N HIS A 13 -9.72 -3.17 9.14
CA HIS A 13 -10.36 -4.35 9.72
C HIS A 13 -9.54 -4.82 10.93
N VAL A 14 -10.20 -4.99 12.08
CA VAL A 14 -9.55 -5.36 13.34
C VAL A 14 -10.24 -6.57 13.93
N THR A 15 -9.45 -7.57 14.32
CA THR A 15 -9.89 -8.79 15.02
C THR A 15 -9.19 -8.83 16.39
N PRO A 16 -9.84 -8.35 17.46
CA PRO A 16 -9.26 -8.35 18.81
C PRO A 16 -9.54 -9.69 19.50
N LYS A 17 -8.77 -10.73 19.12
CA LYS A 17 -8.87 -12.07 19.72
C LYS A 17 -7.57 -12.38 20.45
N ASP A 18 -7.66 -12.69 21.73
CA ASP A 18 -6.51 -13.12 22.52
C ASP A 18 -5.76 -14.28 21.84
N GLY A 19 -4.46 -14.06 21.63
CA GLY A 19 -3.57 -15.00 20.93
C GLY A 19 -3.67 -15.00 19.38
N PHE A 20 -4.64 -14.30 18.79
CA PHE A 20 -4.87 -14.23 17.34
C PHE A 20 -5.23 -12.81 16.87
N ASN A 21 -4.62 -11.81 17.48
CA ASN A 21 -4.84 -10.41 17.13
C ASN A 21 -4.39 -10.13 15.70
N TYR A 22 -5.27 -9.53 14.91
CA TYR A 22 -4.99 -9.15 13.53
C TYR A 22 -5.60 -7.79 13.24
N ALA A 23 -4.87 -6.97 12.49
CA ALA A 23 -5.37 -5.73 11.92
C ALA A 23 -4.85 -5.60 10.48
N SER A 24 -5.72 -5.15 9.58
CA SER A 24 -5.34 -4.72 8.23
C SER A 24 -5.75 -3.27 8.03
N PHE A 25 -4.85 -2.51 7.40
CA PHE A 25 -5.10 -1.15 6.95
C PHE A 25 -4.76 -1.09 5.46
N GLU A 26 -5.68 -0.58 4.66
CA GLU A 26 -5.51 -0.39 3.22
C GLU A 26 -5.87 1.05 2.88
N ASP A 27 -5.03 1.66 2.05
CA ASP A 27 -5.27 2.97 1.47
C ASP A 27 -5.02 2.95 -0.04
N VAL A 28 -5.91 3.60 -0.78
CA VAL A 28 -5.83 3.73 -2.23
C VAL A 28 -6.14 5.17 -2.63
N GLY A 29 -5.25 5.79 -3.39
CA GLY A 29 -5.51 7.06 -4.07
C GLY A 29 -4.69 8.24 -3.55
N TYR A 30 -3.95 8.11 -2.44
CA TYR A 30 -2.98 9.14 -2.06
C TYR A 30 -1.83 9.23 -3.06
N ASP A 31 -1.42 10.47 -3.33
CA ASP A 31 -0.14 10.77 -3.96
C ASP A 31 0.94 10.83 -2.89
N PHE A 32 1.81 9.82 -2.83
CA PHE A 32 2.92 9.78 -1.88
C PHE A 32 4.06 10.76 -2.21
N LYS A 33 3.92 11.60 -3.25
CA LYS A 33 4.74 12.82 -3.42
C LYS A 33 4.21 13.98 -2.56
N ALA A 34 2.91 14.00 -2.26
CA ALA A 34 2.24 15.00 -1.43
C ALA A 34 2.02 14.52 0.01
N VAL A 35 1.83 13.22 0.21
CA VAL A 35 1.61 12.58 1.51
C VAL A 35 2.85 11.80 1.93
N ASP A 36 3.37 12.09 3.12
CA ASP A 36 4.49 11.34 3.70
C ASP A 36 4.03 9.92 4.10
N LEU A 37 4.48 8.94 3.32
CA LEU A 37 4.20 7.53 3.54
C LEU A 37 4.74 7.03 4.88
N THR A 38 5.92 7.48 5.32
CA THR A 38 6.50 7.09 6.61
C THR A 38 5.61 7.60 7.74
N LEU A 39 5.19 8.87 7.69
CA LEU A 39 4.31 9.44 8.71
C LEU A 39 2.94 8.74 8.75
N LEU A 40 2.37 8.40 7.60
CA LEU A 40 1.12 7.64 7.52
C LEU A 40 1.26 6.30 8.25
N LEU A 41 2.33 5.56 7.95
CA LEU A 41 2.57 4.24 8.53
C LEU A 41 2.86 4.32 10.04
N GLU A 42 3.64 5.30 10.49
CA GLU A 42 3.88 5.54 11.91
C GLU A 42 2.56 5.81 12.68
N ARG A 43 1.66 6.62 12.12
CA ARG A 43 0.34 6.88 12.72
C ARG A 43 -0.48 5.60 12.87
N VAL A 44 -0.48 4.74 11.85
CA VAL A 44 -1.18 3.45 11.92
C VAL A 44 -0.53 2.55 12.98
N LEU A 45 0.81 2.49 13.02
CA LEU A 45 1.54 1.63 13.95
C LEU A 45 1.35 2.05 15.41
N VAL A 46 1.25 3.35 15.71
CA VAL A 46 0.97 3.83 17.08
C VAL A 46 -0.37 3.33 17.62
N CYS A 47 -1.37 3.10 16.75
CA CYS A 47 -2.69 2.61 17.15
C CYS A 47 -2.66 1.14 17.60
N PHE A 48 -1.84 0.30 16.96
CA PHE A 48 -1.86 -1.16 17.15
C PHE A 48 -0.63 -1.72 17.86
N GLN A 49 0.49 -1.02 17.80
CA GLN A 49 1.80 -1.42 18.32
C GLN A 49 2.11 -2.90 18.06
N PRO A 50 1.97 -3.38 16.80
CA PRO A 50 2.06 -4.80 16.50
C PRO A 50 3.49 -5.31 16.77
N ALA A 51 3.64 -6.55 17.23
CA ALA A 51 4.96 -7.17 17.37
C ALA A 51 5.64 -7.45 16.02
N LYS A 52 4.83 -7.70 14.98
CA LYS A 52 5.24 -7.97 13.59
C LYS A 52 4.15 -7.46 12.65
N PHE A 53 4.54 -6.95 11.49
CA PHE A 53 3.63 -6.56 10.42
C PHE A 53 4.32 -6.68 9.06
N SER A 54 3.55 -6.55 7.99
CA SER A 54 4.03 -6.52 6.62
C SER A 54 3.41 -5.34 5.89
N ILE A 55 4.15 -4.73 4.96
CA ILE A 55 3.66 -3.66 4.10
C ILE A 55 3.76 -4.13 2.66
N ALA A 56 2.70 -3.89 1.88
CA ALA A 56 2.70 -4.04 0.44
C ALA A 56 2.34 -2.70 -0.20
N LEU A 57 3.29 -2.10 -0.92
CA LEU A 57 3.05 -0.87 -1.68
C LEU A 57 2.95 -1.20 -3.17
N ARG A 58 1.81 -0.86 -3.78
CA ARG A 58 1.63 -0.96 -5.23
C ARG A 58 1.58 0.44 -5.84
N ARG A 59 2.47 0.71 -6.80
CA ARG A 59 2.55 2.00 -7.49
C ARG A 59 3.11 1.83 -8.91
N LYS A 60 3.00 2.90 -9.71
CA LYS A 60 3.47 2.90 -11.11
C LYS A 60 4.95 3.25 -11.27
N GLU A 61 5.50 4.06 -10.37
CA GLU A 61 6.87 4.59 -10.45
C GLU A 61 7.65 4.22 -9.18
N LEU A 62 8.94 3.89 -9.31
CA LEU A 62 9.78 3.29 -8.24
C LEU A 62 10.54 4.31 -7.37
N ASP A 63 10.23 5.60 -7.45
CA ASP A 63 11.00 6.69 -6.80
C ASP A 63 10.64 6.97 -5.33
N LEU A 64 10.40 5.92 -4.55
CA LEU A 64 10.18 6.05 -3.10
C LEU A 64 11.03 5.00 -2.46
N ASP A 65 11.95 5.47 -1.63
CA ASP A 65 12.71 4.61 -0.77
C ASP A 65 11.85 4.24 0.43
N LEU A 66 11.22 3.07 0.35
CA LEU A 66 10.50 2.45 1.47
C LEU A 66 11.45 2.01 2.59
N THR A 67 12.77 2.07 2.40
CA THR A 67 13.74 1.59 3.40
C THR A 67 13.95 2.55 4.57
N ARG A 68 13.20 3.66 4.65
CA ARG A 68 13.25 4.54 5.83
C ARG A 68 12.82 3.77 7.09
N ASN A 69 13.76 3.66 8.03
CA ASN A 69 13.59 3.02 9.34
C ASN A 69 12.30 3.50 10.02
N MET A 70 11.37 2.57 10.23
CA MET A 70 10.24 2.80 11.12
C MET A 70 10.72 2.72 12.55
N LYS A 71 10.44 3.76 13.34
CA LYS A 71 10.93 3.85 14.71
C LYS A 71 10.44 2.63 15.52
N GLY A 72 11.38 1.88 16.10
CA GLY A 72 11.08 0.70 16.92
C GLY A 72 10.90 -0.61 16.14
N TYR A 73 11.06 -0.62 14.81
CA TYR A 73 10.90 -1.80 13.97
C TYR A 73 12.13 -2.08 13.11
N LEU A 74 12.48 -3.37 12.98
CA LEU A 74 13.56 -3.84 12.13
C LEU A 74 13.00 -4.56 10.89
N SER A 75 13.41 -4.13 9.70
CA SER A 75 13.05 -4.82 8.45
C SER A 75 13.76 -6.18 8.37
N LYS A 76 13.00 -7.26 8.11
CA LYS A 76 13.57 -8.61 7.94
C LYS A 76 13.66 -9.07 6.50
N VAL A 77 12.67 -8.73 5.67
CA VAL A 77 12.57 -9.17 4.28
C VAL A 77 12.03 -8.02 3.45
N ASN A 78 12.70 -7.71 2.35
CA ASN A 78 12.28 -6.72 1.37
C ASN A 78 12.25 -7.39 -0.01
N SER A 79 11.16 -7.23 -0.75
CA SER A 79 11.03 -7.70 -2.13
C SER A 79 10.35 -6.64 -2.98
N ALA A 80 10.77 -6.55 -4.25
CA ALA A 80 10.20 -5.65 -5.23
C ALA A 80 9.95 -6.41 -6.53
N GLU A 81 8.74 -6.29 -7.09
CA GLU A 81 8.36 -6.87 -8.38
C GLU A 81 7.86 -5.75 -9.29
N ALA A 82 8.46 -5.60 -10.47
CA ALA A 82 7.99 -4.68 -11.50
C ALA A 82 7.09 -5.44 -12.48
N ARG A 83 5.80 -5.03 -12.58
CA ARG A 83 4.87 -5.58 -13.56
C ARG A 83 4.59 -4.59 -14.68
N THR A 84 5.11 -4.88 -15.86
CA THR A 84 4.79 -4.14 -17.09
C THR A 84 3.45 -4.63 -17.63
N ARG A 85 2.44 -3.75 -17.75
CA ARG A 85 1.22 -4.07 -18.49
C ARG A 85 1.55 -4.14 -19.99
N THR A 86 1.70 -5.34 -20.54
CA THR A 86 1.64 -5.54 -21.99
C THR A 86 0.21 -5.24 -22.45
N ARG A 87 -0.01 -4.06 -23.04
CA ARG A 87 -1.26 -3.78 -23.76
C ARG A 87 -1.29 -4.70 -24.98
N LYS A 88 -2.15 -5.71 -24.97
CA LYS A 88 -2.48 -6.47 -26.19
C LYS A 88 -3.24 -5.50 -27.11
N LEU A 89 -2.52 -4.93 -28.08
CA LEU A 89 -3.09 -4.05 -29.10
C LEU A 89 -4.10 -4.88 -29.90
N ARG A 90 -5.40 -4.73 -29.65
CA ARG A 90 -6.43 -5.23 -30.58
C ARG A 90 -6.32 -4.38 -31.83
N ARG A 91 -5.67 -4.91 -32.88
CA ARG A 91 -5.79 -4.40 -34.24
C ARG A 91 -7.25 -4.58 -34.67
N ASN A 92 -8.02 -3.50 -34.68
CA ASN A 92 -9.27 -3.46 -35.41
C ASN A 92 -8.92 -3.22 -36.88
N ASN A 93 -8.77 -4.29 -37.66
CA ASN A 93 -8.86 -4.20 -39.12
C ASN A 93 -10.35 -4.04 -39.46
N CYS A 94 -10.84 -2.80 -39.49
CA CYS A 94 -11.98 -2.50 -40.35
C CYS A 94 -11.44 -2.43 -41.77
N GLY A 95 -11.87 -3.38 -42.60
CA GLY A 95 -11.57 -3.39 -44.03
C GLY A 95 -12.09 -2.10 -44.67
N LEU A 96 -11.22 -1.49 -45.46
CA LEU A 96 -11.62 -0.66 -46.58
C LEU A 96 -11.51 -1.54 -47.82
N ASP A 97 -12.53 -1.40 -48.67
CA ASP A 97 -12.77 -1.96 -50.01
C ASP A 97 -13.38 -3.36 -50.09
#